data_AF-A0A7X2MNR8-F1
#
_entry.id   AF-A0A7X2MNR8-F1
#
_cell.length_a   1.000
_cell.length_b   1.000
_cell.length_c   1.000
_cell.angle_alpha   90.00
_cell.angle_beta   90.00
_cell.angle_gamma   90.00
#
_symmetry.space_group_name_H-M   'P 1'
#
loop_
_entity.id
_entity.type
_entity.pdbx_description
1 polymer ?
#
loop_
_entity_poly.entity_id
_entity_poly.type
_entity_poly.pdbx_seq_one_letter_code
_entity_poly.pdbx_strand_id
1 'polypeptide(L)'
;MAYFIDRRLNGKNKSAVNRQRFLRRYKSQIKQSISEAINKRSVTDVSSGESVSIPIDDINEPIFHQGRGGNRHRVHPGNDHFVQNDRVERPQGGGGGGSGQGNASQDGEGQDEFVFQISKDEYLDLLFEDLALPNLRRNQHRQLNEYKTHRAGFTSNGVPANISVVRSLQNSLARRTAMTAGKRRMLHELEETLLEIENSEPAQLLEEERLRKEIAELRARIERVPFIDTFDLRYKNFEKRPEPSSQ
;
A
#
# COMPACT_ATOMS: atom_id res chain seq x y z
N MET A 1 29.86 19.81 2.93
CA MET A 1 29.57 18.42 3.37
C MET A 1 30.82 17.90 4.06
N ALA A 2 30.89 18.00 5.39
CA ALA A 2 32.12 17.73 6.14
C ALA A 2 32.54 16.25 6.04
N TYR A 3 33.76 16.00 5.54
CA TYR A 3 34.34 14.66 5.39
C TYR A 3 35.22 14.33 6.60
N PHE A 4 34.65 13.64 7.58
CA PHE A 4 35.40 13.16 8.74
C PHE A 4 36.20 11.90 8.34
N ILE A 5 37.52 12.05 8.27
CA ILE A 5 38.43 10.94 8.03
C ILE A 5 38.78 10.30 9.38
N ASP A 6 38.04 9.25 9.73
CA ASP A 6 38.39 8.37 10.84
C ASP A 6 39.66 7.57 10.46
N ARG A 7 40.80 7.96 11.04
CA ARG A 7 42.12 7.36 10.75
C ARG A 7 42.42 6.11 11.58
N ARG A 8 41.48 5.64 12.40
CA ARG A 8 41.68 4.44 13.22
C ARG A 8 41.86 3.23 12.29
N LEU A 9 42.84 2.37 12.57
CA LEU A 9 42.94 1.06 11.94
C LEU A 9 41.62 0.34 12.22
N ASN A 10 40.79 0.13 11.18
CA ASN A 10 39.47 -0.49 11.31
C ASN A 10 39.61 -1.97 11.69
N GLY A 11 39.92 -2.21 12.96
CA GLY A 11 39.98 -3.52 13.56
C GLY A 11 38.57 -4.02 13.85
N LYS A 12 38.16 -5.05 13.10
CA LYS A 12 36.96 -5.88 13.28
C LYS A 12 35.69 -5.35 12.60
N ASN A 13 35.06 -6.25 11.84
CA ASN A 13 33.84 -6.12 11.04
C ASN A 13 32.61 -5.63 11.86
N LYS A 14 32.59 -4.35 12.24
CA LYS A 14 31.40 -3.72 12.82
C LYS A 14 30.41 -3.36 11.70
N SER A 15 29.12 -3.64 11.92
CA SER A 15 28.04 -3.33 10.97
C SER A 15 28.05 -1.85 10.58
N ALA A 16 27.84 -1.56 9.29
CA ALA A 16 27.74 -0.19 8.75
C ALA A 16 26.72 0.66 9.52
N VAL A 17 25.65 0.03 10.02
CA VAL A 17 24.61 0.68 10.84
C VAL A 17 25.15 1.16 12.18
N ASN A 18 26.01 0.38 12.85
CA ASN A 18 26.58 0.79 14.13
C ASN A 18 27.58 1.94 13.94
N ARG A 19 28.41 1.86 12.88
CA ARG A 19 29.31 2.96 12.50
C ARG A 19 28.53 4.25 12.21
N GLN A 20 27.40 4.16 11.52
CA GLN A 20 26.54 5.33 11.26
C GLN A 20 25.97 5.92 12.55
N ARG A 21 25.52 5.08 13.50
CA ARG A 21 25.04 5.54 14.81
C ARG A 21 26.14 6.19 15.64
N PHE A 22 27.34 5.63 15.63
CA PHE A 22 28.53 6.21 16.25
C PHE A 22 28.82 7.60 15.67
N LEU A 23 28.93 7.71 14.33
CA LEU A 23 29.16 8.98 13.65
C LEU A 23 28.07 10.02 13.96
N ARG A 24 26.80 9.59 14.07
CA ARG A 24 25.70 10.49 14.44
C ARG A 24 25.84 11.02 15.86
N ARG A 25 26.12 10.16 16.84
CA ARG A 25 26.33 10.56 18.26
C ARG A 25 27.54 11.47 18.40
N TYR A 26 28.63 11.14 17.71
CA TYR A 26 29.85 11.93 17.70
C TYR A 26 29.61 13.34 17.13
N LYS A 27 28.91 13.44 15.99
CA LYS A 27 28.52 14.74 15.41
C LYS A 27 27.66 15.58 16.35
N SER A 28 26.68 14.98 17.04
CA SER A 28 25.83 15.73 17.98
C SER A 28 26.63 16.28 19.17
N GLN A 29 27.62 15.54 19.67
CA GLN A 29 28.46 16.02 20.77
C GLN A 29 29.40 17.14 20.35
N ILE A 30 30.06 17.02 19.19
CA ILE A 30 30.88 18.11 18.64
C ILE A 30 30.04 19.38 18.57
N LYS A 31 28.83 19.28 18.01
CA LYS A 31 27.92 20.41 17.89
C LYS A 31 27.54 21.03 19.23
N GLN A 32 27.25 20.20 20.23
CA GLN A 32 26.95 20.68 21.58
C GLN A 32 28.17 21.38 22.20
N SER A 33 29.35 20.77 22.13
CA SER A 33 30.60 21.36 22.65
C SER A 33 30.95 22.70 21.97
N ILE A 34 30.73 22.82 20.65
CA ILE A 34 30.91 24.07 19.91
C ILE A 34 29.90 25.13 20.38
N SER A 35 28.63 24.76 20.55
CA SER A 35 27.60 25.71 21.03
C SER A 35 27.92 26.22 22.45
N GLU A 36 28.45 25.37 23.33
CA GLU A 36 28.87 25.74 24.67
C GLU A 36 30.16 26.59 24.67
N ALA A 37 31.12 26.30 23.78
CA ALA A 37 32.34 27.09 23.62
C ALA A 37 32.04 28.52 23.12
N ILE A 38 31.10 28.68 22.18
CA ILE A 38 30.65 29.99 21.68
C ILE A 38 30.07 30.86 22.79
N ASN A 39 29.24 30.28 23.66
CA ASN A 39 28.64 31.02 24.78
C ASN A 39 29.68 31.55 25.78
N LYS A 40 30.87 30.96 25.81
CA LYS A 40 31.98 31.36 26.69
C LYS A 40 32.94 32.36 26.03
N ARG A 41 32.82 32.65 24.72
CA ARG A 41 33.73 33.54 23.97
C ARG A 41 33.08 34.89 23.64
N SER A 42 33.89 35.95 23.57
CA SER A 42 33.50 37.20 22.92
C SER A 42 33.58 37.06 21.39
N VAL A 43 32.59 37.60 20.68
CA VAL A 43 32.37 37.50 19.22
C VAL A 43 33.53 38.05 18.36
N THR A 44 34.57 38.61 18.97
CA THR A 44 35.63 39.40 18.31
C THR A 44 36.78 38.60 17.73
N ASP A 45 36.96 37.34 18.10
CA ASP A 45 38.14 36.58 17.74
C ASP A 45 37.76 35.38 16.87
N VAL A 46 37.90 35.54 15.54
CA VAL A 46 37.37 34.62 14.50
C VAL A 46 38.51 34.03 13.65
N SER A 47 39.77 34.33 14.00
CA SER A 47 40.93 34.06 13.14
C SER A 47 41.74 32.81 13.52
N SER A 48 41.63 32.31 14.76
CA SER A 48 42.36 31.14 15.25
C SER A 48 41.55 29.85 15.08
N GLY A 49 42.20 28.77 14.60
CA GLY A 49 41.62 27.43 14.61
C GLY A 49 41.40 26.94 16.04
N GLU A 50 40.29 26.23 16.29
CA GLU A 50 39.87 25.88 17.64
C GLU A 50 40.20 24.42 18.00
N SER A 51 40.69 24.24 19.22
CA SER A 51 40.87 22.94 19.84
C SER A 51 39.64 22.64 20.72
N VAL A 52 38.75 21.78 20.24
CA VAL A 52 37.54 21.39 20.98
C VAL A 52 37.81 20.07 21.69
N SER A 53 37.63 20.08 23.01
CA SER A 53 37.60 18.87 23.81
C SER A 53 36.21 18.23 23.75
N ILE A 54 36.16 16.90 23.60
CA ILE A 54 34.92 16.14 23.64
C ILE A 54 34.98 15.14 24.82
N PRO A 55 34.00 15.18 25.75
CA PRO A 55 33.93 14.20 26.83
C PRO A 55 33.64 12.78 26.30
N ILE A 56 34.36 11.79 26.83
CA ILE A 56 34.37 10.41 26.34
C ILE A 56 33.13 9.61 26.77
N ASP A 57 32.50 10.00 27.88
CA ASP A 57 31.49 9.19 28.59
C ASP A 57 30.36 8.68 27.69
N ASP A 58 29.91 9.50 26.73
CA ASP A 58 28.77 9.23 25.85
C ASP A 58 29.15 8.63 24.47
N ILE A 59 30.44 8.51 24.16
CA ILE A 59 30.97 7.99 22.89
C ILE A 59 31.07 6.46 22.91
N ASN A 60 31.00 5.85 24.08
CA ASN A 60 31.17 4.42 24.26
C ASN A 60 30.09 3.59 23.51
N GLU A 61 30.54 2.46 22.93
CA GLU A 61 29.67 1.49 22.29
C GLU A 61 29.37 0.34 23.26
N PRO A 62 28.09 -0.10 23.39
CA PRO A 62 27.78 -1.27 24.18
C PRO A 62 28.35 -2.53 23.51
N ILE A 63 29.09 -3.32 24.27
CA ILE A 63 29.64 -4.60 23.81
C ILE A 63 28.68 -5.70 24.24
N PHE A 64 28.10 -6.39 23.26
CA PHE A 64 27.27 -7.56 23.53
C PHE A 64 28.11 -8.82 23.46
N HIS A 65 28.21 -9.54 24.57
CA HIS A 65 28.68 -10.93 24.59
C HIS A 65 27.48 -11.88 24.67
N GLN A 66 27.57 -13.01 23.97
CA GLN A 66 26.63 -14.11 24.21
C GLN A 66 26.95 -14.76 25.56
N GLY A 67 26.17 -14.44 26.58
CA GLY A 67 26.27 -15.06 27.90
C GLY A 67 25.79 -16.52 27.88
N ARG A 68 26.22 -17.33 28.85
CA ARG A 68 25.70 -18.70 29.06
C ARG A 68 24.36 -18.69 29.82
N GLY A 69 23.43 -17.81 29.45
CA GLY A 69 22.11 -17.71 30.09
C GLY A 69 21.12 -18.78 29.63
N GLY A 70 20.03 -18.97 30.39
CA GLY A 70 18.91 -19.85 30.07
C GLY A 70 19.00 -21.29 30.62
N ASN A 71 17.89 -22.03 30.58
CA ASN A 71 17.85 -23.46 30.88
C ASN A 71 18.51 -24.23 29.74
N ARG A 72 19.65 -24.86 30.01
CA ARG A 72 20.41 -25.62 29.00
C ARG A 72 20.49 -27.08 29.42
N HIS A 73 19.99 -27.97 28.59
CA HIS A 73 20.28 -29.40 28.69
C HIS A 73 21.58 -29.67 27.94
N ARG A 74 22.62 -30.09 28.65
CA ARG A 74 23.89 -30.54 28.07
C ARG A 74 24.03 -32.03 28.34
N VAL A 75 24.33 -32.80 27.30
CA VAL A 75 24.68 -34.21 27.44
C VAL A 75 26.18 -34.28 27.65
N HIS A 76 26.61 -34.86 28.78
CA HIS A 76 28.02 -35.14 29.05
C HIS A 76 28.33 -36.57 28.57
N PRO A 77 29.41 -36.78 27.80
CA PRO A 77 29.76 -38.12 27.33
C PRO A 77 30.36 -38.93 28.50
N GLY A 78 29.77 -40.10 28.79
CA GLY A 78 30.26 -41.07 29.76
C GLY A 78 29.81 -40.79 31.19
N ASN A 79 29.15 -41.77 31.83
CA ASN A 79 28.73 -41.70 33.22
C ASN A 79 29.19 -42.95 33.96
N ASP A 80 30.40 -42.89 34.52
CA ASP A 80 30.94 -43.97 35.35
C ASP A 80 30.86 -43.63 36.85
N HIS A 81 30.43 -42.41 37.20
CA HIS A 81 30.58 -41.86 38.55
C HIS A 81 29.34 -41.17 39.14
N PHE A 82 28.27 -40.90 38.38
CA PHE A 82 27.09 -40.18 38.88
C PHE A 82 25.83 -41.04 38.82
N VAL A 83 24.97 -40.93 39.83
CA VAL A 83 23.65 -41.58 39.85
C VAL A 83 22.57 -40.54 39.53
N GLN A 84 21.38 -40.99 39.10
CA GLN A 84 20.24 -40.12 38.84
C GLN A 84 19.95 -39.22 40.07
N ASN A 85 19.92 -37.91 39.85
CA ASN A 85 19.75 -36.81 40.84
C ASN A 85 21.02 -36.32 41.58
N ASP A 86 22.23 -36.70 41.17
CA ASP A 86 23.46 -36.09 41.69
C ASP A 86 23.64 -34.63 41.25
N ARG A 87 24.31 -33.83 42.10
CA ARG A 87 24.62 -32.41 41.83
C ARG A 87 26.02 -32.30 41.21
N VAL A 88 26.12 -31.67 40.04
CA VAL A 88 27.39 -31.42 39.34
C VAL A 88 27.97 -30.09 39.81
N GLU A 89 29.28 -30.05 40.08
CA GLU A 89 29.98 -28.80 40.40
C GLU A 89 29.88 -27.80 39.24
N ARG A 90 29.61 -26.53 39.57
CA ARG A 90 29.50 -25.47 38.56
C ARG A 90 30.90 -25.25 37.95
N PRO A 91 31.07 -25.27 36.62
CA PRO A 91 32.37 -25.05 36.02
C PRO A 91 32.90 -23.69 36.48
N GLN A 92 34.10 -23.67 37.06
CA GLN A 92 34.77 -22.42 37.40
C GLN A 92 34.86 -21.60 36.12
N GLY A 93 34.34 -20.37 36.16
CA GLY A 93 34.23 -19.51 34.99
C GLY A 93 35.60 -19.42 34.31
N GLY A 94 35.66 -19.79 33.04
CA GLY A 94 36.85 -19.53 32.23
C GLY A 94 37.12 -18.04 32.28
N GLY A 95 38.22 -17.67 32.95
CA GLY A 95 38.73 -16.31 32.94
C GLY A 95 38.84 -15.85 31.49
N GLY A 96 38.09 -14.79 31.17
CA GLY A 96 38.36 -14.06 29.95
C GLY A 96 39.81 -13.60 30.02
N GLY A 97 40.65 -14.14 29.14
CA GLY A 97 41.98 -13.61 28.87
C GLY A 97 41.85 -12.18 28.36
N GLY A 98 41.79 -11.24 29.29
CA GLY A 98 42.06 -9.84 29.10
C GLY A 98 43.23 -9.50 30.01
N SER A 99 44.43 -9.45 29.44
CA SER A 99 45.62 -8.91 30.07
C SER A 99 45.36 -7.43 30.36
N GLY A 100 44.75 -7.15 31.50
CA GLY A 100 44.54 -5.81 32.05
C GLY A 100 45.13 -5.80 33.44
N GLN A 101 46.45 -5.79 33.52
CA GLN A 101 47.16 -5.57 34.77
C GLN A 101 47.01 -4.08 35.10
N GLY A 102 46.00 -3.76 35.92
CA GLY A 102 45.73 -2.41 36.36
C GLY A 102 44.68 -2.42 37.46
N ASN A 103 45.14 -2.32 38.71
CA ASN A 103 44.30 -1.88 39.81
C ASN A 103 43.84 -0.46 39.47
N ALA A 104 42.56 -0.28 39.14
CA ALA A 104 41.97 1.05 39.01
C ALA A 104 41.83 1.65 40.42
N SER A 105 42.77 2.53 40.78
CA SER A 105 42.64 3.42 41.95
C SER A 105 41.43 4.34 41.77
N GLN A 106 40.73 4.67 42.85
CA GLN A 106 39.57 5.57 42.85
C GLN A 106 39.88 7.01 42.40
N ASP A 107 41.15 7.40 42.35
CA ASP A 107 41.64 8.71 41.88
C ASP A 107 42.47 8.62 40.59
N GLY A 108 42.29 7.55 39.79
CA GLY A 108 42.95 7.45 38.49
C GLY A 108 42.26 8.34 37.47
N GLU A 109 42.92 9.42 37.06
CA GLU A 109 42.53 10.22 35.88
C GLU A 109 42.36 9.29 34.68
N GLY A 110 41.09 8.94 34.42
CA GLY A 110 40.69 7.99 33.43
C GLY A 110 40.54 8.67 32.09
N GLN A 111 41.42 8.27 31.16
CA GLN A 111 41.28 8.41 29.71
C GLN A 111 41.47 9.82 29.15
N ASP A 112 42.55 9.98 28.38
CA ASP A 112 42.95 11.20 27.69
C ASP A 112 41.76 11.92 27.02
N GLU A 113 41.45 13.11 27.53
CA GLU A 113 40.53 14.05 26.91
C GLU A 113 40.97 14.28 25.46
N PHE A 114 40.15 13.84 24.49
CA PHE A 114 40.52 13.97 23.09
C PHE A 114 40.39 15.44 22.67
N VAL A 115 41.53 16.11 22.54
CA VAL A 115 41.60 17.47 22.00
C VAL A 115 41.66 17.38 20.47
N PHE A 116 40.59 17.82 19.80
CA PHE A 116 40.54 17.87 18.33
C PHE A 116 40.73 19.29 17.83
N GLN A 117 41.61 19.46 16.84
CA GLN A 117 41.75 20.72 16.11
C GLN A 117 40.79 20.72 14.93
N ILE A 118 39.83 21.63 14.91
CA ILE A 118 38.85 21.80 13.83
C ILE A 118 39.28 22.99 12.97
N SER A 119 39.15 22.86 11.65
CA SER A 119 39.44 23.97 10.74
C SER A 119 38.33 25.03 10.77
N LYS A 120 38.66 26.27 10.38
CA LYS A 120 37.70 27.39 10.35
C LYS A 120 36.46 27.07 9.51
N ASP A 121 36.65 26.48 8.33
CA ASP A 121 35.56 26.22 7.40
C ASP A 121 34.62 25.13 7.94
N GLU A 122 35.17 24.10 8.59
CA GLU A 122 34.38 23.04 9.24
C GLU A 122 33.58 23.56 10.43
N TYR A 123 34.16 24.48 11.21
CA TYR A 123 33.47 25.14 12.31
C TYR A 123 32.26 25.94 11.81
N LEU A 124 32.42 26.72 10.74
CA LEU A 124 31.33 27.51 10.16
C LEU A 124 30.23 26.61 9.55
N ASP A 125 30.61 25.56 8.84
CA ASP A 125 29.66 24.60 8.27
C ASP A 125 28.78 23.94 9.36
N LEU A 126 29.39 23.55 10.49
CA LEU A 126 28.67 22.94 11.62
C LEU A 126 27.72 23.94 12.30
N LEU A 127 28.11 25.22 12.38
CA LEU A 127 27.28 26.28 12.93
C LEU A 127 26.04 26.56 12.06
N PHE A 128 26.24 26.63 10.74
CA PHE A 128 25.16 26.98 9.80
C PHE A 128 24.28 25.79 9.40
N GLU A 129 24.60 24.56 9.81
CA GLU A 129 23.76 23.37 9.57
C GLU A 129 22.35 23.53 10.19
N ASP A 130 22.22 24.23 11.32
CA ASP A 130 20.92 24.50 11.98
C ASP A 130 20.20 25.75 11.47
N LEU A 131 20.91 26.63 10.77
CA LEU A 131 20.33 27.83 10.15
C LEU A 131 19.81 27.53 8.74
N ALA A 132 20.00 26.30 8.25
CA ALA A 132 19.37 25.83 7.04
C ALA A 132 17.84 25.75 7.25
N LEU A 133 17.09 26.44 6.41
CA LEU A 133 15.63 26.34 6.40
C LEU A 133 15.23 24.87 6.19
N PRO A 134 14.39 24.28 7.07
CA PRO A 134 13.92 22.92 6.87
C PRO A 134 13.18 22.85 5.54
N ASN A 135 13.43 21.79 4.77
CA ASN A 135 12.77 21.53 3.49
C ASN A 135 11.26 21.77 3.63
N LEU A 136 10.78 22.90 3.09
CA LEU A 136 9.37 23.29 3.16
C LEU A 136 8.55 22.15 2.54
N ARG A 137 7.80 21.43 3.38
CA ARG A 137 6.95 20.34 2.92
C ARG A 137 5.93 20.93 1.95
N ARG A 138 5.77 20.28 0.80
CA ARG A 138 4.79 20.68 -0.22
C ARG A 138 3.38 20.55 0.37
N ASN A 139 2.71 21.69 0.62
CA ASN A 139 1.33 21.79 1.10
C ASN A 139 0.31 21.42 0.01
N GLN A 140 0.42 20.24 -0.57
CA GLN A 140 -0.64 19.68 -1.41
C GLN A 140 -0.83 18.23 -0.99
N HIS A 141 -1.71 18.01 -0.01
CA HIS A 141 -2.37 16.71 0.11
C HIS A 141 -3.13 16.50 -1.19
N ARG A 142 -2.56 15.71 -2.08
CA ARG A 142 -3.22 15.23 -3.29
C ARG A 142 -4.32 14.30 -2.80
N GLN A 143 -5.55 14.79 -2.68
CA GLN A 143 -6.71 13.94 -2.40
C GLN A 143 -6.74 12.88 -3.52
N LEU A 144 -6.29 11.68 -3.19
CA LEU A 144 -6.39 10.52 -4.06
C LEU A 144 -7.85 10.07 -3.95
N ASN A 145 -8.71 10.64 -4.80
CA ASN A 145 -10.07 10.16 -4.94
C ASN A 145 -10.02 8.77 -5.58
N GLU A 146 -10.22 7.75 -4.75
CA GLU A 146 -10.39 6.39 -5.23
C GLU A 146 -11.81 6.24 -5.79
N TYR A 147 -11.93 5.67 -6.98
CA TYR A 147 -13.21 5.44 -7.63
C TYR A 147 -13.52 3.96 -7.64
N LYS A 148 -14.73 3.61 -7.19
CA LYS A 148 -15.25 2.25 -7.31
C LYS A 148 -16.42 2.20 -8.28
N THR A 149 -16.47 1.14 -9.06
CA THR A 149 -17.57 0.88 -9.98
C THR A 149 -18.76 0.30 -9.23
N HIS A 150 -19.90 0.98 -9.27
CA HIS A 150 -21.16 0.51 -8.70
C HIS A 150 -22.17 0.21 -9.81
N ARG A 151 -23.03 -0.80 -9.63
CA ARG A 151 -24.13 -1.09 -10.56
C ARG A 151 -25.16 0.04 -10.46
N ALA A 152 -25.44 0.69 -11.59
CA ALA A 152 -26.33 1.85 -11.69
C ALA A 152 -27.60 1.56 -12.52
N GLY A 153 -27.95 0.28 -12.70
CA GLY A 153 -29.15 -0.14 -13.42
C GLY A 153 -28.89 -0.46 -14.89
N PHE A 154 -29.76 0.02 -15.79
CA PHE A 154 -29.70 -0.27 -17.22
C PHE A 154 -29.78 1.01 -18.06
N THR A 155 -29.04 1.03 -19.17
CA THR A 155 -29.09 2.10 -20.18
C THR A 155 -29.60 1.54 -21.50
N SER A 156 -30.16 2.40 -22.36
CA SER A 156 -30.58 2.03 -23.72
C SER A 156 -29.40 1.73 -24.64
N ASN A 157 -28.29 2.43 -24.44
CA ASN A 157 -27.07 2.31 -25.24
C ASN A 157 -25.90 1.90 -24.34
N GLY A 158 -24.96 1.13 -24.88
CA GLY A 158 -23.79 0.65 -24.15
C GLY A 158 -22.95 -0.33 -24.96
N VAL A 159 -21.89 -0.84 -24.34
CA VAL A 159 -20.99 -1.83 -24.96
C VAL A 159 -21.73 -3.17 -25.09
N PRO A 160 -21.66 -3.87 -26.25
CA PRO A 160 -22.31 -5.17 -26.46
C PRO A 160 -22.03 -6.21 -25.37
N ALA A 161 -20.83 -6.21 -24.79
CA ALA A 161 -20.47 -7.10 -23.68
C ALA A 161 -21.36 -6.94 -22.43
N ASN A 162 -21.91 -5.74 -22.21
CA ASN A 162 -22.76 -5.43 -21.06
C ASN A 162 -24.25 -5.63 -21.35
N ILE A 163 -24.63 -6.19 -22.50
CA ILE A 163 -26.04 -6.37 -22.86
C ILE A 163 -26.77 -7.26 -21.84
N SER A 164 -27.95 -6.82 -21.41
CA SER A 164 -28.87 -7.62 -20.63
C SER A 164 -29.84 -8.32 -21.57
N VAL A 165 -29.52 -9.56 -21.93
CA VAL A 165 -30.35 -10.37 -22.86
C VAL A 165 -31.77 -10.50 -22.34
N VAL A 166 -31.94 -10.88 -21.07
CA VAL A 166 -33.26 -11.09 -20.45
C VAL A 166 -34.12 -9.84 -20.52
N ARG A 167 -33.58 -8.68 -20.11
CA ARG A 167 -34.34 -7.43 -20.09
C ARG A 167 -34.63 -6.91 -21.50
N SER A 168 -33.68 -7.07 -22.42
CA SER A 168 -33.88 -6.67 -23.82
C SER A 168 -34.97 -7.52 -24.49
N LEU A 169 -34.96 -8.82 -24.23
CA LEU A 169 -35.95 -9.76 -24.77
C LEU A 169 -37.34 -9.52 -24.17
N GLN A 170 -37.43 -9.23 -22.86
CA GLN A 170 -38.69 -8.84 -22.21
C GLN A 170 -39.28 -7.57 -22.84
N ASN A 171 -38.47 -6.53 -23.07
CA ASN A 171 -38.93 -5.30 -23.71
C ASN A 171 -39.40 -5.56 -25.14
N SER A 172 -38.64 -6.36 -25.90
CA SER A 172 -39.02 -6.71 -27.26
C SER A 172 -40.34 -7.48 -27.32
N LEU A 173 -40.53 -8.48 -26.45
CA LEU A 173 -41.80 -9.20 -26.36
C LEU A 173 -42.95 -8.27 -26.02
N ALA A 174 -42.76 -7.35 -25.07
CA ALA A 174 -43.78 -6.36 -24.71
C ALA A 174 -44.13 -5.45 -25.90
N ARG A 175 -43.13 -4.90 -26.60
CA ARG A 175 -43.30 -4.06 -27.80
C ARG A 175 -44.03 -4.84 -28.91
N ARG A 176 -43.58 -6.05 -29.22
CA ARG A 176 -44.17 -6.88 -30.27
C ARG A 176 -45.62 -7.24 -29.93
N THR A 177 -45.90 -7.58 -28.67
CA THR A 177 -47.27 -7.85 -28.22
C THR A 177 -48.14 -6.61 -28.37
N ALA A 178 -47.68 -5.43 -27.95
CA ALA A 178 -48.42 -4.18 -28.11
C ALA A 178 -48.70 -3.85 -29.60
N MET A 179 -47.69 -3.99 -30.47
CA MET A 179 -47.80 -3.68 -31.90
C MET A 179 -48.66 -4.67 -32.70
N THR A 180 -48.83 -5.90 -32.17
CA THR A 180 -49.58 -6.98 -32.84
C THR A 180 -50.94 -7.24 -32.20
N ALA A 181 -51.20 -6.77 -30.97
CA ALA A 181 -52.43 -7.05 -30.23
C ALA A 181 -53.70 -6.70 -31.02
N GLY A 182 -53.79 -5.50 -31.58
CA GLY A 182 -54.95 -5.09 -32.39
C GLY A 182 -55.11 -5.95 -33.65
N LYS A 183 -54.02 -6.21 -34.36
CA LYS A 183 -54.03 -7.04 -35.58
C LYS A 183 -54.44 -8.49 -35.29
N ARG A 184 -54.01 -9.04 -34.15
CA ARG A 184 -54.38 -10.39 -33.71
C ARG A 184 -55.85 -10.51 -33.35
N ARG A 185 -56.44 -9.47 -32.74
CA ARG A 185 -57.89 -9.44 -32.49
C ARG A 185 -58.68 -9.45 -33.79
N MET A 186 -58.33 -8.53 -34.71
CA MET A 186 -58.95 -8.48 -36.05
C MET A 186 -58.78 -9.79 -36.82
N LEU A 187 -57.62 -10.43 -36.71
CA LEU A 187 -57.36 -11.72 -37.33
C LEU A 187 -58.26 -12.82 -36.75
N HIS A 188 -58.46 -12.85 -35.42
CA HIS A 188 -59.40 -13.78 -34.80
C HIS A 188 -60.84 -13.53 -35.24
N GLU A 189 -61.29 -12.27 -35.25
CA GLU A 189 -62.63 -11.89 -35.72
C GLU A 189 -62.84 -12.32 -37.18
N LEU A 190 -61.86 -12.09 -38.06
CA LEU A 190 -61.94 -12.51 -39.46
C LEU A 190 -61.92 -14.03 -39.63
N GLU A 191 -61.12 -14.75 -38.84
CA GLU A 191 -61.11 -16.21 -38.83
C GLU A 191 -62.46 -16.78 -38.37
N GLU A 192 -63.09 -16.18 -37.36
CA GLU A 192 -64.45 -16.56 -36.93
C GLU A 192 -65.48 -16.29 -38.05
N THR A 193 -65.44 -15.13 -38.70
CA THR A 193 -66.36 -14.81 -39.79
C THR A 193 -66.17 -15.73 -41.00
N LEU A 194 -64.93 -16.13 -41.31
CA LEU A 194 -64.63 -17.09 -42.36
C LEU A 194 -65.27 -18.44 -42.04
N LEU A 195 -65.14 -18.91 -40.80
CA LEU A 195 -65.75 -20.16 -40.35
C LEU A 195 -67.28 -20.12 -40.40
N GLU A 196 -67.90 -18.99 -40.08
CA GLU A 196 -69.36 -18.83 -40.18
C GLU A 196 -69.83 -18.91 -41.64
N ILE A 197 -69.13 -18.22 -42.55
CA ILE A 197 -69.48 -18.20 -43.98
C ILE A 197 -69.25 -19.57 -44.62
N GLU A 198 -68.14 -20.24 -44.31
CA GLU A 198 -67.84 -21.60 -44.81
C GLU A 198 -68.91 -22.63 -44.38
N ASN A 199 -69.61 -22.40 -43.27
CA ASN A 199 -70.69 -23.27 -42.78
C ASN A 199 -72.10 -22.82 -43.20
N SER A 200 -72.23 -21.71 -43.93
CA SER A 200 -73.53 -21.17 -44.34
C SER A 200 -73.95 -21.65 -45.74
N GLU A 201 -75.25 -21.91 -45.92
CA GLU A 201 -75.84 -22.15 -47.24
C GLU A 201 -76.74 -20.95 -47.64
N PRO A 202 -76.66 -20.44 -48.88
CA PRO A 202 -75.81 -20.89 -50.01
C PRO A 202 -74.34 -20.45 -49.89
N ALA A 203 -73.43 -21.24 -50.48
CA ALA A 203 -72.00 -20.97 -50.45
C ALA A 203 -71.63 -19.62 -51.08
N GLN A 204 -70.91 -18.78 -50.33
CA GLN A 204 -70.49 -17.43 -50.74
C GLN A 204 -68.99 -17.40 -51.09
N LEU A 205 -68.61 -18.13 -52.14
CA LEU A 205 -67.22 -18.33 -52.58
C LEU A 205 -66.40 -17.03 -52.73
N LEU A 206 -67.03 -15.96 -53.22
CA LEU A 206 -66.37 -14.66 -53.43
C LEU A 206 -66.03 -13.95 -52.11
N GLU A 207 -66.88 -14.08 -51.10
CA GLU A 207 -66.64 -13.51 -49.77
C GLU A 207 -65.58 -14.32 -49.00
N GLU A 208 -65.62 -15.65 -49.11
CA GLU A 208 -64.59 -16.53 -48.55
C GLU A 208 -63.19 -16.19 -49.09
N GLU A 209 -63.05 -16.05 -50.41
CA GLU A 209 -61.78 -15.66 -51.02
C GLU A 209 -61.29 -14.29 -50.55
N ARG A 210 -62.22 -13.32 -50.37
CA ARG A 210 -61.89 -11.99 -49.85
C ARG A 210 -61.34 -12.08 -48.42
N LEU A 211 -62.04 -12.79 -47.54
CA LEU A 211 -61.62 -12.98 -46.15
C LEU A 211 -60.29 -13.73 -46.04
N ARG A 212 -60.08 -14.78 -46.84
CA ARG A 212 -58.79 -15.49 -46.89
C ARG A 212 -57.64 -14.56 -47.28
N LYS A 213 -57.86 -13.67 -48.25
CA LYS A 213 -56.85 -12.65 -48.64
C LYS A 213 -56.58 -11.67 -47.51
N GLU A 214 -57.61 -11.15 -46.85
CA GLU A 214 -57.48 -10.22 -45.72
C GLU A 214 -56.74 -10.85 -44.53
N ILE A 215 -57.07 -12.11 -44.19
CA ILE A 215 -56.37 -12.90 -43.16
C ILE A 215 -54.89 -13.09 -43.54
N ALA A 216 -54.60 -13.44 -44.79
CA ALA A 216 -53.22 -13.62 -45.26
C ALA A 216 -52.40 -12.33 -45.16
N GLU A 217 -53.00 -11.18 -45.54
CA GLU A 217 -52.35 -9.87 -45.38
C GLU A 217 -52.10 -9.51 -43.91
N LEU A 218 -53.06 -9.74 -43.02
CA LEU A 218 -52.91 -9.47 -41.60
C LEU A 218 -51.84 -10.36 -40.97
N ARG A 219 -51.80 -11.65 -41.32
CA ARG A 219 -50.74 -12.58 -40.91
C ARG A 219 -49.37 -12.09 -41.34
N ALA A 220 -49.21 -11.71 -42.61
CA ALA A 220 -47.96 -11.15 -43.12
C ALA A 220 -47.54 -9.86 -42.39
N ARG A 221 -48.49 -8.97 -42.08
CA ARG A 221 -48.23 -7.74 -41.30
C ARG A 221 -47.79 -8.02 -39.87
N ILE A 222 -48.33 -9.06 -39.22
CA ILE A 222 -47.93 -9.49 -37.88
C ILE A 222 -46.51 -10.08 -37.90
N GLU A 223 -46.22 -10.93 -38.90
CA GLU A 223 -44.94 -11.60 -39.03
C GLU A 223 -43.80 -10.61 -39.33
N ARG A 224 -44.08 -9.55 -40.10
CA ARG A 224 -43.12 -8.49 -40.42
C ARG A 224 -42.58 -7.74 -39.20
N VAL A 225 -43.25 -7.82 -38.04
CA VAL A 225 -42.79 -7.13 -36.82
C VAL A 225 -41.54 -7.83 -36.25
N PRO A 226 -40.37 -7.14 -36.19
CA PRO A 226 -39.12 -7.74 -35.76
C PRO A 226 -39.14 -8.22 -34.31
N PHE A 227 -38.48 -9.36 -34.06
CA PHE A 227 -38.30 -9.92 -32.73
C PHE A 227 -37.25 -9.23 -31.88
N ILE A 228 -36.36 -8.44 -32.46
CA ILE A 228 -35.38 -7.63 -31.74
C ILE A 228 -35.23 -6.32 -32.51
N ASP A 229 -35.25 -5.20 -31.80
CA ASP A 229 -35.07 -3.87 -32.34
C ASP A 229 -34.09 -3.07 -31.46
N THR A 230 -33.47 -2.03 -32.00
CA THR A 230 -32.45 -1.23 -31.29
C THR A 230 -33.02 -0.53 -30.06
N PHE A 231 -34.31 -0.17 -30.09
CA PHE A 231 -35.00 0.45 -28.96
C PHE A 231 -35.19 -0.49 -27.76
N ASP A 232 -35.26 -1.80 -28.02
CA ASP A 232 -35.51 -2.81 -27.00
C ASP A 232 -34.25 -3.12 -26.20
N LEU A 233 -33.07 -2.84 -26.77
CA LEU A 233 -31.78 -3.17 -26.19
C LEU A 233 -31.59 -2.43 -24.86
N ARG A 234 -31.07 -3.18 -23.88
CA ARG A 234 -30.72 -2.69 -22.55
C ARG A 234 -29.35 -3.21 -22.15
N TYR A 235 -28.51 -2.31 -21.69
CA TYR A 235 -27.14 -2.58 -21.27
C TYR A 235 -27.02 -2.36 -19.77
N LYS A 236 -26.26 -3.20 -19.07
CA LYS A 236 -25.94 -3.03 -17.65
C LYS A 236 -25.06 -1.78 -17.50
N ASN A 237 -25.52 -0.83 -16.68
CA ASN A 237 -24.83 0.41 -16.43
C ASN A 237 -23.99 0.31 -15.14
N PHE A 238 -22.77 0.85 -15.22
CA PHE A 238 -21.86 0.95 -14.09
C PHE A 238 -21.39 2.39 -13.95
N GLU A 239 -21.61 2.97 -12.78
CA GLU A 239 -21.20 4.33 -12.46
C GLU A 239 -19.98 4.30 -11.53
N LYS A 240 -19.02 5.19 -11.77
CA LYS A 240 -17.88 5.37 -10.86
C LYS A 240 -18.28 6.32 -9.75
N ARG A 241 -18.30 5.83 -8.51
CA ARG A 241 -18.55 6.66 -7.34
C ARG A 241 -17.24 6.88 -6.59
N PRO A 242 -16.96 8.11 -6.13
CA PRO A 242 -15.81 8.36 -5.28
C PRO A 242 -16.05 7.66 -3.95
N GLU A 243 -15.12 6.80 -3.53
CA GLU A 243 -15.06 6.32 -2.16
C GLU A 243 -14.14 7.27 -1.37
N PRO A 244 -14.59 7.80 -0.22
CA PRO A 244 -13.73 8.64 0.60
C PRO A 244 -12.55 7.78 1.10
N SER A 245 -11.35 8.08 0.62
CA SER A 245 -10.10 7.53 1.15
C SER A 245 -9.72 8.30 2.41
N SER A 246 -9.45 7.57 3.49
CA SER A 246 -9.03 8.13 4.78
C SER A 246 -7.50 8.29 4.91
N GLN A 247 -6.75 8.23 3.80
CA GLN A 247 -5.29 8.38 3.78
C GLN A 247 -4.83 9.83 3.66
#